data_AF-A0A7D9K8B5-F1
#
_entry.id   AF-A0A7D9K8B5-F1
#
_cell.length_a   1.000
_cell.length_b   1.000
_cell.length_c   1.000
_cell.angle_alpha   90.00
_cell.angle_beta   90.00
_cell.angle_gamma   90.00
#
_symmetry.space_group_name_H-M   'P 1'
#
loop_
_entity.id
_entity.type
_entity.pdbx_description
1 polymer ?
#
loop_
_entity_poly.entity_id
_entity_poly.type
_entity_poly.pdbx_seq_one_letter_code
_entity_poly.pdbx_strand_id
1 'polypeptide(L)'
;SSHALMFGVAAGASGLTILLTQVNGLTALLGASTLILYTTVYTPLKRLSIANTWVGSVVGALPPLMGWTACTGTLDPGAFILGGILYSWQFPHFNALSWNLRADYSRGRLWVRD
;
A
#
# COMPACT_ATOMS: atom_id res chain seq x y z
N SER A 1 -20.80 -4.00 -10.57
CA SER A 1 -21.11 -2.70 -11.19
C SER A 1 -20.09 -2.39 -12.28
N SER A 2 -20.47 -2.50 -13.56
CA SER A 2 -19.59 -2.24 -14.72
C SER A 2 -19.01 -0.83 -14.74
N HIS A 3 -19.82 0.17 -14.37
CA HIS A 3 -19.41 1.58 -14.28
C HIS A 3 -18.24 1.81 -13.29
N ALA A 4 -18.28 1.16 -12.12
CA ALA A 4 -17.22 1.29 -11.12
C ALA A 4 -15.90 0.65 -11.58
N LEU A 5 -15.98 -0.48 -12.29
CA LEU A 5 -14.82 -1.13 -12.90
C LEU A 5 -14.21 -0.25 -13.99
N MET A 6 -15.02 0.27 -14.91
CA MET A 6 -14.55 1.19 -15.96
C MET A 6 -13.88 2.42 -15.36
N PHE A 7 -14.48 3.04 -14.35
CA PHE A 7 -13.90 4.20 -13.68
C PHE A 7 -12.55 3.87 -13.03
N GLY A 8 -12.47 2.74 -12.31
CA GLY A 8 -11.23 2.31 -11.66
C GLY A 8 -10.11 2.02 -12.66
N VAL A 9 -10.43 1.34 -13.77
CA VAL A 9 -9.46 1.06 -14.84
C VAL A 9 -9.02 2.35 -15.53
N ALA A 10 -9.95 3.25 -15.85
CA ALA A 10 -9.63 4.53 -16.50
C ALA A 10 -8.74 5.41 -15.62
N ALA A 11 -9.05 5.51 -14.32
CA ALA A 11 -8.25 6.27 -13.36
C ALA A 11 -6.86 5.67 -13.13
N GLY A 12 -6.77 4.34 -13.04
CA GLY A 12 -5.48 3.64 -12.94
C GLY A 12 -4.63 3.83 -14.19
N ALA A 13 -5.21 3.65 -15.38
CA ALA A 13 -4.53 3.80 -16.65
C ALA A 13 -4.05 5.25 -16.89
N SER A 14 -4.89 6.24 -16.58
CA SER A 14 -4.51 7.65 -16.71
C SER A 14 -3.36 8.02 -15.76
N GLY A 15 -3.43 7.59 -14.50
CA GLY A 15 -2.37 7.81 -13.51
C GLY A 15 -1.04 7.18 -13.93
N LEU A 16 -1.05 5.93 -14.41
CA LEU A 16 0.15 5.26 -14.90
C LEU A 16 0.73 5.91 -16.16
N THR A 17 -0.13 6.38 -17.07
CA THR A 17 0.29 7.08 -18.28
C THR A 17 0.99 8.40 -17.93
N ILE A 18 0.46 9.15 -16.97
CA ILE A 18 1.08 10.38 -16.47
C ILE A 18 2.45 10.07 -15.85
N LEU A 19 2.55 9.06 -14.99
CA LEU A 19 3.83 8.69 -14.38
C LEU A 19 4.88 8.26 -15.43
N LEU A 20 4.47 7.51 -16.45
CA LEU A 20 5.35 7.03 -17.50
C LEU A 20 5.88 8.16 -18.39
N THR A 21 5.04 9.16 -18.69
CA THR A 21 5.36 10.24 -19.63
C THR A 21 5.97 11.47 -18.97
N GLN A 22 5.58 11.78 -17.73
CA GLN A 22 5.96 13.02 -17.03
C GLN A 22 7.02 12.81 -15.95
N VAL A 23 7.22 11.58 -15.45
CA VAL A 23 8.11 11.32 -14.31
C VAL A 23 9.27 10.42 -14.72
N ASN A 24 9.04 9.11 -14.83
CA ASN A 24 9.99 8.13 -15.39
C ASN A 24 9.40 6.71 -15.36
N GLY A 25 10.01 5.81 -16.14
CA GLY A 25 9.61 4.41 -16.21
C GLY A 25 9.70 3.64 -14.88
N LEU A 26 10.70 3.92 -14.04
CA LEU A 26 10.85 3.24 -12.75
C LEU A 26 9.73 3.60 -11.77
N THR A 27 9.38 4.88 -11.67
CA THR A 27 8.29 5.38 -10.83
C THR A 27 6.94 4.86 -11.33
N ALA A 28 6.76 4.77 -12.66
CA ALA A 28 5.57 4.15 -13.24
C ALA A 28 5.46 2.67 -12.89
N LEU A 29 6.56 1.90 -12.93
CA LEU A 29 6.60 0.49 -12.52
C LEU A 29 6.30 0.30 -11.03
N LEU A 30 6.87 1.15 -10.16
CA LEU A 30 6.57 1.15 -8.72
C LEU A 30 5.09 1.51 -8.46
N GLY A 31 4.55 2.48 -9.18
CA GLY A 31 3.13 2.85 -9.12
C GLY A 31 2.20 1.72 -9.57
N ALA A 32 2.53 1.04 -10.67
CA ALA A 32 1.78 -0.12 -11.15
C ALA A 32 1.81 -1.28 -10.14
N SER A 33 2.99 -1.55 -9.59
CA SER A 33 3.17 -2.56 -8.54
C SER A 33 2.32 -2.24 -7.31
N THR A 34 2.32 -0.97 -6.87
CA THR A 34 1.50 -0.48 -5.76
C THR A 34 0.01 -0.68 -6.03
N LEU A 35 -0.45 -0.33 -7.23
CA LEU A 35 -1.86 -0.45 -7.64
C LEU A 35 -2.33 -1.91 -7.62
N ILE A 36 -1.52 -2.83 -8.17
CA ILE A 36 -1.80 -4.26 -8.18
C ILE A 36 -1.80 -4.80 -6.75
N LEU A 37 -0.72 -4.58 -5.99
CA LEU A 37 -0.60 -5.05 -4.61
C LEU A 37 -1.75 -4.55 -3.72
N TYR A 38 -2.16 -3.30 -3.88
CA TYR A 38 -3.24 -2.73 -3.09
C TYR A 38 -4.62 -3.32 -3.45
N THR A 39 -4.91 -3.45 -4.75
CA THR A 39 -6.23 -3.89 -5.22
C THR A 39 -6.43 -5.40 -5.12
N THR A 40 -5.42 -6.21 -5.43
CA THR A 40 -5.55 -7.67 -5.49
C THR A 40 -5.09 -8.38 -4.23
N VAL A 41 -4.12 -7.83 -3.50
CA VAL A 41 -3.55 -8.50 -2.30
C VAL A 41 -4.09 -7.86 -1.04
N TYR A 42 -3.86 -6.57 -0.83
CA TYR A 42 -4.21 -5.89 0.42
C TYR A 42 -5.73 -5.85 0.67
N THR A 43 -6.53 -5.46 -0.34
CA THR A 43 -7.98 -5.31 -0.20
C THR A 43 -8.70 -6.60 0.25
N PRO A 44 -8.43 -7.80 -0.30
CA PRO A 44 -8.99 -9.03 0.23
C PRO A 44 -8.32 -9.47 1.55
N LEU A 45 -7.00 -9.31 1.72
CA LEU A 45 -6.32 -9.69 2.97
C LEU A 45 -6.87 -8.95 4.19
N LYS A 46 -7.25 -7.68 4.02
CA LYS A 46 -7.83 -6.85 5.09
C LYS A 46 -9.03 -7.50 5.77
N ARG A 47 -9.75 -8.39 5.08
CA ARG A 47 -10.92 -9.08 5.62
C ARG A 47 -10.62 -10.43 6.24
N LEU A 48 -9.42 -10.98 6.00
CA LEU A 48 -9.12 -12.39 6.26
C LEU A 48 -8.01 -12.59 7.30
N SER A 49 -7.05 -11.68 7.44
CA SER A 49 -5.88 -11.94 8.29
C SER A 49 -5.20 -10.68 8.82
N ILE A 50 -4.57 -10.83 9.99
CA ILE A 50 -3.60 -9.89 10.58
C ILE A 50 -2.38 -9.66 9.65
N ALA A 51 -2.13 -10.56 8.70
CA ALA A 51 -1.12 -10.37 7.65
C ALA A 51 -1.33 -9.09 6.81
N ASN A 52 -2.54 -8.50 6.84
CA ASN A 52 -2.84 -7.22 6.21
C ASN A 52 -1.89 -6.10 6.64
N THR A 53 -1.42 -6.09 7.90
CA THR A 53 -0.51 -5.05 8.40
C THR A 53 0.84 -5.11 7.69
N TRP A 54 1.35 -6.31 7.41
CA TRP A 54 2.63 -6.50 6.70
C TRP A 54 2.52 -6.04 5.25
N VAL A 55 1.48 -6.49 4.53
CA VAL A 55 1.24 -6.10 3.14
C VAL A 55 0.93 -4.61 3.03
N GLY A 56 0.15 -4.07 3.95
CA GLY A 56 -0.14 -2.63 4.04
C GLY A 56 1.11 -1.81 4.31
N SER A 57 2.03 -2.31 5.14
CA SER A 57 3.30 -1.64 5.41
C SER A 57 4.20 -1.63 4.17
N VAL A 58 4.26 -2.73 3.40
CA VAL A 58 4.97 -2.77 2.11
C VAL A 58 4.39 -1.73 1.15
N VAL A 59 3.06 -1.69 1.01
CA VAL A 59 2.39 -0.68 0.18
C VAL A 59 2.68 0.74 0.67
N GLY A 60 2.74 0.96 1.99
CA GLY A 60 3.07 2.24 2.60
C GLY A 60 4.54 2.67 2.46
N ALA A 61 5.45 1.74 2.15
CA ALA A 61 6.87 2.01 1.91
C ALA A 61 7.19 2.39 0.45
N LEU A 62 6.26 2.12 -0.48
CA LEU A 62 6.42 2.42 -1.91
C LEU A 62 6.34 3.93 -2.24
N PRO A 63 5.52 4.78 -1.58
CA PRO A 63 5.47 6.21 -1.89
C PRO A 63 6.80 6.96 -1.68
N PRO A 64 7.57 6.75 -0.59
CA PRO A 64 8.92 7.31 -0.47
C PRO A 64 9.87 6.85 -1.57
N LEU A 65 9.79 5.57 -1.96
CA LEU A 65 10.58 5.03 -3.06
C LEU A 65 10.21 5.69 -4.38
N MET A 66 8.92 5.85 -4.66
CA MET A 66 8.41 6.57 -5.84
C MET A 66 8.85 8.03 -5.85
N GLY A 67 8.83 8.71 -4.70
CA GLY A 67 9.32 10.09 -4.58
C GLY A 67 10.82 10.21 -4.85
N TRP A 68 11.62 9.26 -4.36
CA TRP A 68 13.05 9.22 -4.66
C TRP A 68 13.31 8.98 -6.14
N THR A 69 12.69 7.94 -6.73
CA THR A 69 12.86 7.63 -8.15
C THR A 69 12.32 8.74 -9.02
N ALA A 70 11.30 9.49 -8.61
CA ALA A 70 10.80 10.65 -9.35
C ALA A 70 11.85 11.75 -9.50
N CYS A 71 12.64 12.01 -8.47
CA CYS A 71 13.67 13.06 -8.48
C CYS A 71 15.00 12.60 -9.07
N THR A 72 15.42 11.37 -8.80
CA THR A 72 16.77 10.86 -9.13
C THR A 72 16.79 9.94 -10.35
N GLY A 73 15.66 9.30 -10.67
CA GLY A 73 15.59 8.29 -11.72
C GLY A 73 16.30 6.98 -11.38
N THR A 74 16.75 6.77 -10.13
CA THR A 74 17.52 5.59 -9.69
C THR A 74 16.97 5.03 -8.38
N LEU A 75 17.24 3.74 -8.12
CA LEU A 75 16.96 3.09 -6.84
C LEU A 75 18.25 2.94 -6.05
N ASP A 76 18.61 4.01 -5.34
CA ASP A 76 19.80 4.03 -4.50
C ASP A 76 19.49 3.50 -3.08
N PRO A 77 20.52 3.10 -2.31
CA PRO A 77 20.35 2.67 -0.92
C PRO A 77 19.57 3.69 -0.06
N GLY A 78 19.71 4.99 -0.34
CA GLY A 78 18.96 6.06 0.34
C GLY A 78 17.45 5.94 0.18
N ALA A 79 16.97 5.52 -1.00
CA ALA A 79 15.56 5.28 -1.27
C ALA A 79 15.02 4.16 -0.37
N PHE A 80 15.77 3.05 -0.26
CA PHE A 80 15.40 1.91 0.58
C PHE A 80 15.43 2.25 2.07
N ILE A 81 16.35 3.11 2.51
CA ILE A 81 16.37 3.60 3.89
C ILE A 81 15.11 4.41 4.19
N LEU A 82 14.73 5.35 3.32
CA LEU A 82 13.51 6.14 3.50
C LEU A 82 12.25 5.28 3.49
N GLY A 83 12.17 4.33 2.54
CA GLY A 83 11.10 3.34 2.50
C GLY A 83 11.06 2.47 3.76
N GLY A 84 12.21 2.02 4.25
CA GLY A 84 12.36 1.21 5.46
C GLY A 84 12.01 1.93 6.75
N ILE A 85 12.32 3.24 6.84
CA ILE A 85 11.90 4.09 7.96
C ILE A 85 10.37 4.17 7.97
N LEU A 86 9.74 4.47 6.82
CA LEU A 86 8.29 4.54 6.74
C LEU A 86 7.66 3.17 7.05
N TYR A 87 8.20 2.09 6.48
CA TYR A 87 7.77 0.72 6.74
C TYR A 87 7.78 0.39 8.23
N SER A 88 8.88 0.71 8.92
CA SER A 88 9.03 0.46 10.35
C SER A 88 8.05 1.30 11.17
N TRP A 89 7.76 2.53 10.71
CA TRP A 89 6.80 3.43 11.35
C TRP A 89 5.34 2.98 11.17
N GLN A 90 5.01 2.20 10.13
CA GLN A 90 3.64 1.70 9.94
C GLN A 90 3.20 0.80 11.10
N PHE A 91 4.08 -0.03 11.66
CA PHE A 91 3.74 -0.94 12.77
C PHE A 91 3.24 -0.24 14.03
N PRO A 92 3.95 0.73 14.64
CA PRO A 92 3.45 1.43 15.81
C PRO A 92 2.17 2.21 15.52
N HIS A 93 2.04 2.78 14.31
CA HIS A 93 0.82 3.50 13.92
C HIS A 93 -0.40 2.58 13.81
N PHE A 94 -0.27 1.45 13.10
CA PHE A 94 -1.35 0.45 12.99
C PHE A 94 -1.69 -0.18 14.34
N ASN A 95 -0.68 -0.49 15.17
CA ASN A 95 -0.90 -1.09 16.48
C ASN A 95 -1.67 -0.13 17.40
N ALA A 96 -1.32 1.16 17.41
CA ALA A 96 -2.03 2.19 18.17
C ALA A 96 -3.50 2.34 17.75
N LEU A 97 -3.80 2.25 16.44
CA LEU A 97 -5.20 2.26 15.96
C LEU A 97 -5.96 1.00 16.39
N SER A 98 -5.32 -0.17 16.28
CA SER A 98 -5.94 -1.46 16.61
C SER A 98 -6.27 -1.60 18.11
N TRP A 99 -5.50 -0.94 18.97
CA TRP A 99 -5.70 -0.96 20.43
C TRP A 99 -7.08 -0.40 20.83
N ASN A 100 -7.55 0.64 20.14
CA ASN A 100 -8.85 1.25 20.41
C ASN A 100 -10.03 0.38 19.93
N LEU A 101 -9.84 -0.44 18.87
CA LEU A 101 -10.86 -1.36 18.38
C LEU A 101 -10.86 -2.71 19.11
N ARG A 102 -9.92 -2.95 20.04
CA ARG A 102 -9.82 -4.22 20.78
C ARG A 102 -11.12 -4.61 21.48
N ALA A 103 -11.86 -3.64 22.01
CA ALA A 103 -13.16 -3.85 22.65
C ALA A 103 -14.29 -4.19 21.66
N ASP A 104 -14.19 -3.79 20.39
CA ASP A 104 -15.14 -4.14 19.34
C ASP A 104 -14.88 -5.55 18.79
N TYR A 105 -13.61 -5.92 18.63
CA TYR A 105 -13.23 -7.29 18.25
C TYR A 105 -13.62 -8.33 19.30
N SER A 106 -13.55 -7.99 20.60
CA SER A 106 -13.99 -8.89 21.67
C SER A 106 -15.52 -9.03 21.73
N ARG A 107 -16.29 -7.97 21.42
CA ARG A 107 -17.76 -8.02 21.34
C ARG A 107 -18.28 -8.76 20.10
N GLY A 108 -17.53 -8.78 19.00
CA GLY A 108 -17.92 -9.42 17.74
C GLY A 108 -17.82 -10.94 17.68
N ARG A 109 -17.43 -11.65 18.75
CA ARG A 109 -17.20 -13.12 18.77
C ARG A 109 -16.31 -13.64 17.63
N LEU A 110 -15.38 -12.84 17.11
CA LEU A 110 -14.36 -13.29 16.13
C LEU A 110 -13.15 -13.96 16.81
N TRP A 111 -13.14 -14.03 18.14
CA TRP A 111 -12.22 -14.84 18.93
C TRP A 111 -12.93 -16.12 19.38
N VAL A 112 -13.20 -17.05 18.44
CA VAL A 112 -13.55 -18.42 18.82
C VAL A 112 -12.26 -19.23 18.91
N ARG A 113 -11.89 -19.46 20.17
CA ARG A 113 -11.17 -20.62 20.73
C ARG A 113 -9.74 -20.88 20.25
N ASP A 114 -8.84 -20.74 21.22
CA ASP A 114 -8.14 -21.92 21.74
C ASP A 114 -8.78 -22.28 23.09
#